data_AF-A0AAN4W0L4-F1
#
_entry.id   AF-A0AAN4W0L4-F1
#
_cell.length_a   1.000
_cell.length_b   1.000
_cell.length_c   1.000
_cell.angle_alpha   90.00
_cell.angle_beta   90.00
_cell.angle_gamma   90.00
#
_symmetry.space_group_name_H-M   'P 1'
#
loop_
_entity.id
_entity.type
_entity.pdbx_description
1 polymer ?
#
loop_
_entity_poly.entity_id
_entity_poly.type
_entity_poly.pdbx_seq_one_letter_code
_entity_poly.pdbx_strand_id
1 'polypeptide(L)' 'MFGLFKKKSRIEVLHKSYQRLMDESFKLSTTNRRSSDQKYAEAQEVMSQIEQLSKEKA' A
#
# COMPACT_ATOMS: atom_id res chain seq x y z
N MET A 1 -6.36 -7.16 30.38
CA MET A 1 -5.09 -7.03 29.64
C MET A 1 -5.34 -6.24 28.36
N PHE A 2 -5.28 -4.90 28.43
CA PHE A 2 -5.45 -4.00 27.28
C PHE A 2 -4.30 -3.02 27.33
N GLY A 3 -3.33 -3.15 26.42
CA GLY A 3 -2.11 -2.34 26.57
C GLY A 3 -1.16 -2.35 25.40
N LEU A 4 -1.62 -2.41 24.15
CA LEU A 4 -0.73 -2.27 22.98
C LEU A 4 -1.41 -1.57 21.79
N PHE A 5 -2.03 -0.41 21.99
CA PHE A 5 -2.28 0.50 20.86
C PHE A 5 -0.95 1.17 20.45
N LYS A 6 -0.05 0.38 19.84
CA LYS A 6 1.07 0.96 19.09
C LYS A 6 0.47 1.76 17.95
N LYS A 7 0.72 3.08 17.94
CA LYS A 7 0.43 3.91 16.76
C LYS A 7 1.17 3.26 15.60
N LYS A 8 0.43 2.79 14.60
CA LYS A 8 1.04 2.22 13.40
C LYS A 8 2.01 3.21 12.83
N SER A 9 3.20 2.75 12.50
CA SER A 9 4.17 3.63 11.87
C SER A 9 3.62 4.11 10.53
N ARG A 10 3.99 5.32 10.09
CA ARG A 10 3.58 5.84 8.77
C ARG A 10 3.89 4.83 7.64
N ILE A 11 5.02 4.13 7.77
CA ILE A 11 5.48 3.07 6.86
C ILE A 11 4.52 1.86 6.91
N GLU A 12 4.13 1.38 8.09
CA GLU A 12 3.13 0.30 8.24
C GLU A 12 1.79 0.65 7.61
N VAL A 13 1.34 1.90 7.77
CA VAL A 13 0.08 2.36 7.16
C VAL A 13 0.19 2.32 5.64
N LEU A 14 1.30 2.80 5.07
CA LEU A 14 1.53 2.77 3.63
C LEU A 14 1.66 1.33 3.09
N HIS A 15 2.38 0.44 3.78
CA HIS A 15 2.44 -0.97 3.40
C HIS A 15 1.06 -1.63 3.38
N LYS A 16 0.21 -1.32 4.36
CA LYS A 16 -1.16 -1.84 4.39
C LYS A 16 -1.98 -1.29 3.21
N SER A 17 -1.81 -0.02 2.86
CA SER A 17 -2.46 0.58 1.70
C SER A 17 -1.97 -0.05 0.39
N TYR A 18 -0.66 -0.24 0.23
CA TYR A 18 -0.06 -0.92 -0.91
C TYR A 18 -0.67 -2.32 -1.11
N GLN A 19 -0.69 -3.12 -0.04
CA GLN A 19 -1.19 -4.49 -0.08
C GLN A 19 -2.68 -4.53 -0.46
N ARG A 20 -3.47 -3.57 0.07
CA ARG A 20 -4.88 -3.43 -0.29
C ARG A 20 -5.07 -3.07 -1.77
N LEU A 21 -4.30 -2.11 -2.29
CA LEU A 21 -4.39 -1.68 -3.69
C LEU A 21 -4.00 -2.81 -4.64
N MET A 22 -3.03 -3.64 -4.24
CA MET A 22 -2.57 -4.79 -5.02
C MET A 22 -3.57 -5.95 -5.02
N ASP A 23 -4.23 -6.19 -3.88
CA ASP A 23 -5.37 -7.12 -3.82
C ASP A 23 -6.55 -6.64 -4.67
N GLU A 24 -6.83 -5.33 -4.64
CA GLU A 24 -7.88 -4.71 -5.45
C GLU A 24 -7.54 -4.79 -6.95
N SER A 25 -6.29 -4.53 -7.35
CA SER A 25 -5.86 -4.68 -8.74
C SER A 25 -5.97 -6.14 -9.20
N PHE A 26 -5.56 -7.10 -8.36
CA PHE A 26 -5.68 -8.52 -8.68
C PHE A 26 -7.14 -8.93 -8.88
N LYS A 27 -8.04 -8.52 -7.99
CA LYS A 27 -9.48 -8.77 -8.15
C LYS A 27 -10.02 -8.14 -9.43
N LEU A 28 -9.63 -6.91 -9.72
CA LEU A 28 -10.03 -6.20 -10.94
C LEU A 28 -9.41 -6.80 -12.20
N SER A 29 -8.27 -7.49 -12.12
CA SER A 29 -7.63 -8.09 -13.30
C SER A 29 -8.53 -9.14 -13.97
N THR A 30 -9.42 -9.76 -13.18
CA THR A 30 -10.39 -10.76 -13.65
C THR A 30 -11.66 -10.15 -14.25
N THR A 31 -11.95 -8.86 -14.00
CA THR A 31 -13.23 -8.23 -14.36
C THR A 31 -13.06 -6.98 -15.22
N ASN A 32 -12.06 -6.16 -14.94
CA ASN A 32 -11.74 -4.92 -15.64
C ASN A 32 -10.24 -4.63 -15.61
N ARG A 33 -9.57 -4.96 -16.73
CA ARG A 33 -8.13 -4.73 -16.93
C ARG A 33 -7.73 -3.26 -16.77
N ARG A 34 -8.53 -2.32 -17.27
CA ARG A 34 -8.20 -0.88 -17.17
C ARG A 34 -8.18 -0.41 -15.72
N SER A 35 -9.18 -0.82 -14.94
CA SER A 35 -9.23 -0.49 -13.51
C SER A 35 -8.15 -1.23 -12.70
N SER A 36 -7.79 -2.46 -13.10
CA SER A 36 -6.64 -3.18 -12.55
C SER A 36 -5.34 -2.40 -12.76
N ASP A 37 -5.07 -1.96 -13.99
CA ASP A 37 -3.85 -1.23 -14.33
C ASP A 37 -3.75 0.10 -13.56
N GLN A 38 -4.88 0.80 -13.37
CA GLN A 38 -4.94 1.99 -12.52
C GLN A 38 -4.59 1.71 -11.06
N LYS A 39 -5.17 0.65 -10.46
CA LYS A 39 -4.88 0.28 -9.07
C LYS A 39 -3.46 -0.22 -8.87
N TYR A 40 -2.91 -0.90 -9.87
CA TYR A 40 -1.51 -1.29 -9.88
C TYR A 40 -0.58 -0.07 -9.88
N ALA A 41 -0.89 0.96 -10.71
CA ALA A 41 -0.13 2.20 -10.74
C ALA A 41 -0.21 2.96 -9.39
N GLU A 42 -1.41 3.08 -8.80
CA GLU A 42 -1.58 3.67 -7.46
C GLU A 42 -0.72 2.96 -6.40
N ALA A 43 -0.64 1.62 -6.46
CA ALA A 43 0.20 0.87 -5.53
C ALA A 43 1.70 1.13 -5.76
N GLN A 44 2.15 1.24 -7.01
CA GLN A 44 3.55 1.59 -7.31
C GLN A 44 3.94 2.96 -6.75
N GLU A 45 3.04 3.95 -6.82
CA GLU A 45 3.26 5.26 -6.20
C GLU A 45 3.41 5.15 -4.67
N VAL A 46 2.57 4.33 -4.02
CA VAL A 46 2.67 4.07 -2.57
C VAL A 46 3.99 3.40 -2.22
N MET A 47 4.47 2.45 -3.05
CA MET A 47 5.77 1.81 -2.87
C MET A 47 6.92 2.83 -2.93
N SER A 48 6.87 3.76 -3.89
CA SER A 48 7.85 4.84 -3.97
C SER A 48 7.84 5.74 -2.73
N GLN A 49 6.67 6.06 -2.17
CA GLN A 49 6.56 6.82 -0.92
C GLN A 49 7.15 6.06 0.27
N ILE A 50 7.00 4.73 0.33
CA ILE A 50 7.60 3.88 1.35
C ILE A 50 9.13 3.93 1.26
N GLU A 51 9.68 3.79 0.05
CA GLU A 51 11.13 3.85 -0.17
C GLU A 51 11.72 5.21 0.21
N GLN A 52 11.03 6.30 -0.16
CA GLN A 52 11.43 7.66 0.21
C GLN A 52 11.42 7.85 1.74
N LEU A 53 10.35 7.45 2.41
CA LEU A 53 10.25 7.53 3.87
C LEU A 53 11.26 6.62 4.58
N SER A 54 11.60 5.47 3.99
CA SER A 54 12.63 4.58 4.51
C SER A 54 14.02 5.19 4.36
N LYS A 55 14.30 5.89 3.26
CA LYS A 55 15.56 6.61 3.04
C LYS A 55 15.68 7.85 3.93
N GLU A 56 14.61 8.61 4.13
CA GLU A 56 14.61 9.82 4.96
C GLU A 56 14.82 9.52 6.45
N LYS A 57 14.47 8.30 6.89
CA LYS A 57 14.66 7.84 8.27
C LYS A 57 15.98 7.11 8.54
N ALA A 58 16.80 6.90 7.50
CA ALA A 58 18.12 6.26 7.60
C ALA A 58 19.20 7.31 7.87
#